data_AF-A0AAE5CRA6-F1
#
_entry.id   AF-A0AAE5CRA6-F1
#
_cell.length_a   1.000
_cell.length_b   1.000
_cell.length_c   1.000
_cell.angle_alpha   90.00
_cell.angle_beta   90.00
_cell.angle_gamma   90.00
#
_symmetry.space_group_name_H-M   'P 1'
#
loop_
_entity.id
_entity.type
_entity.pdbx_description
1 polymer ?
#
loop_
_entity_poly.entity_id
_entity_poly.type
_entity_poly.pdbx_seq_one_letter_code
_entity_poly.pdbx_strand_id
1 'polypeptide(L)'
;MTEHEDYAIGSIDGKNPASHVVEEMRRTFRPPGAGAPTTPAEKIEASLSEVQNTVREQQMLIEQDLQSALSKASTHVADSQAVDTLLAITQQIASIVSQGNEAVRSNAQQLSEMIALLSNQLSMQQTKADRQVAQALQKAVCSLADAQNAMFQSMAISEMCHYVKGADQVIQDIMAPGQVQ
;
A
#
# COMPACT_ATOMS: atom_id res chain seq x y z
N MET A 1 65.13 4.50 47.55
CA MET A 1 64.23 3.79 48.49
C MET A 1 62.83 4.18 48.06
N THR A 2 62.32 3.55 47.00
CA THR A 2 61.39 2.40 47.01
C THR A 2 60.12 2.71 47.78
N GLU A 3 59.07 3.05 47.04
CA GLU A 3 57.71 2.57 47.31
C GLU A 3 56.89 2.64 46.01
N HIS A 4 56.10 1.59 45.80
CA HIS A 4 55.66 1.05 44.52
C HIS A 4 54.45 1.79 43.93
N GLU A 5 54.45 1.93 42.60
CA GLU A 5 53.26 2.23 41.80
C GLU A 5 52.27 1.06 41.91
N ASP A 6 51.15 1.26 42.62
CA ASP A 6 49.99 0.37 42.58
C ASP A 6 49.26 0.59 41.24
N TYR A 7 49.69 -0.14 40.21
CA TYR A 7 48.87 -0.36 39.03
C TYR A 7 47.68 -1.24 39.43
N ALA A 8 46.50 -0.64 39.52
CA ALA A 8 45.25 -1.37 39.59
C ALA A 8 45.13 -2.24 38.33
N ILE A 9 45.32 -3.56 38.49
CA ILE A 9 44.99 -4.56 37.49
C ILE A 9 43.47 -4.53 37.34
N GLY A 10 42.99 -3.74 36.38
CA GLY A 10 41.61 -3.80 35.93
C GLY A 10 41.29 -5.25 35.59
N SER A 11 40.28 -5.80 36.27
CA SER A 11 39.71 -7.10 35.93
C SER A 11 39.39 -7.12 34.44
N ILE A 12 40.18 -7.89 33.69
CA ILE A 12 39.85 -8.29 32.33
C ILE A 12 38.66 -9.20 32.49
N ASP A 13 37.46 -8.61 32.43
CA ASP A 13 36.20 -9.33 32.35
C ASP A 13 36.23 -10.11 31.05
N GLY A 14 36.70 -11.36 31.16
CA GLY A 14 36.87 -12.31 30.08
C GLY A 14 35.51 -12.71 29.52
N LYS A 15 34.92 -11.84 28.71
CA LYS A 15 33.90 -12.25 27.74
C LYS A 15 34.61 -13.10 26.68
N ASN A 16 34.78 -14.37 27.03
CA ASN A 16 35.28 -15.38 26.13
C ASN A 16 34.36 -15.38 24.89
N PRO A 17 34.84 -15.00 23.69
CA PRO A 17 34.00 -14.94 22.49
C PRO A 17 33.40 -16.30 22.13
N ALA A 18 33.94 -17.39 22.67
CA ALA A 18 33.36 -18.72 22.57
C ALA A 18 32.00 -18.84 23.27
N SER A 19 31.71 -18.10 24.35
CA SER A 19 30.40 -18.19 25.01
C SER A 19 29.29 -17.58 24.15
N HIS A 20 29.59 -16.49 23.44
CA HIS A 20 28.64 -15.88 22.50
C HIS A 20 28.40 -16.77 21.29
N VAL A 21 29.43 -17.45 20.78
CA VAL A 21 29.29 -18.41 19.67
C VAL A 21 28.53 -19.66 20.11
N VAL A 22 28.73 -20.12 21.34
CA VAL A 22 27.99 -21.25 21.92
C VAL A 22 26.52 -20.88 22.18
N GLU A 23 26.22 -19.65 22.61
CA GLU A 23 24.84 -19.17 22.78
C GLU A 23 24.12 -19.01 21.43
N GLU A 24 24.81 -18.50 20.41
CA GLU A 24 24.34 -18.43 19.02
C GLU A 24 24.13 -19.82 18.42
N MET A 25 25.09 -20.74 18.61
CA MET A 25 24.97 -22.15 18.19
C MET A 25 23.84 -22.86 18.91
N ARG A 26 23.58 -22.57 20.18
CA ARG A 26 22.47 -23.13 20.96
C ARG A 26 21.11 -22.55 20.54
N ARG A 27 21.07 -21.32 20.02
CA ARG A 27 19.88 -20.76 19.35
C ARG A 27 19.65 -21.36 17.96
N THR A 28 20.71 -21.72 17.22
CA THR A 28 20.61 -22.33 15.89
C THR A 28 20.44 -23.85 15.91
N PHE A 29 20.89 -24.55 16.94
CA PHE A 29 20.61 -25.98 17.17
C PHE A 29 19.24 -26.16 17.83
N ARG A 30 18.17 -26.00 17.04
CA ARG A 30 16.93 -26.74 17.32
C ARG A 30 17.08 -28.14 16.71
N PRO A 31 16.94 -29.23 17.49
CA PRO A 31 17.04 -30.58 16.95
C PRO A 31 15.98 -30.78 15.85
N PRO A 32 16.31 -31.48 14.75
CA PRO A 32 15.37 -31.77 13.68
C PRO A 32 14.21 -32.62 14.25
N GLY A 33 13.09 -31.95 14.53
CA GLY A 33 11.94 -32.50 15.24
C GLY A 33 11.19 -31.50 16.12
N ALA A 34 11.83 -30.40 16.55
CA ALA A 34 11.24 -29.38 17.41
C ALA A 34 10.62 -28.21 16.61
N GLY A 35 9.63 -28.51 15.75
CA GLY A 35 8.98 -27.47 14.95
C GLY A 35 7.72 -27.85 14.17
N ALA A 36 7.34 -29.13 14.14
CA ALA A 36 6.07 -29.54 13.54
C ALA A 36 5.12 -29.97 14.66
N PRO A 37 3.89 -29.44 14.73
CA PRO A 37 2.90 -29.90 15.71
C PRO A 37 2.68 -31.41 15.55
N THR A 38 3.04 -32.17 16.57
CA THR A 38 3.09 -33.64 16.53
C THR A 38 1.80 -34.26 17.05
N THR A 39 1.11 -33.58 17.97
CA THR A 39 -0.19 -34.02 18.47
C THR A 39 -1.35 -33.37 17.70
N PRO A 40 -2.52 -34.03 17.62
CA PRO A 40 -3.71 -33.42 17.00
C PRO A 40 -4.09 -32.07 17.62
N ALA A 41 -3.90 -31.90 18.93
CA ALA A 41 -4.17 -30.64 19.63
C ALA A 41 -3.22 -29.52 19.20
N GLU A 42 -1.91 -29.79 19.10
CA GLU A 42 -0.92 -28.82 18.62
C GLU A 42 -1.19 -28.40 17.16
N LYS A 43 -1.68 -29.33 16.32
CA LYS A 43 -2.04 -29.02 14.92
C LYS A 43 -3.25 -28.09 14.86
N ILE A 44 -4.24 -28.31 15.73
CA ILE A 44 -5.42 -27.45 15.85
C ILE A 44 -5.01 -26.07 16.37
N GLU A 45 -4.15 -26.00 17.40
CA GLU A 45 -3.67 -24.73 17.95
C GLU A 45 -2.88 -23.91 16.93
N ALA A 46 -1.96 -24.54 16.19
CA ALA A 46 -1.24 -23.89 15.11
C ALA A 46 -2.20 -23.38 14.01
N SER A 47 -3.18 -24.20 13.61
CA SER A 47 -4.17 -23.79 12.60
C SER A 47 -5.05 -22.63 13.08
N LEU A 48 -5.45 -22.63 14.36
CA LEU A 48 -6.23 -21.54 14.94
C LEU A 48 -5.40 -20.25 15.07
N SER A 49 -4.11 -20.36 15.37
CA SER A 49 -3.19 -19.22 15.39
C SER A 49 -3.06 -18.58 14.00
N GLU A 50 -2.91 -19.40 12.95
CA GLU A 50 -2.91 -18.93 11.57
C GLU A 50 -4.22 -18.24 11.19
N VAL A 51 -5.38 -18.85 11.52
CA VAL A 51 -6.70 -18.23 11.28
C VAL A 51 -6.81 -16.88 12.00
N GLN A 52 -6.36 -16.78 13.26
CA GLN A 52 -6.38 -15.52 13.99
C GLN A 52 -5.47 -14.46 13.36
N ASN A 53 -4.30 -14.85 12.86
CA ASN A 53 -3.39 -13.94 12.15
C ASN A 53 -4.05 -13.43 10.86
N THR A 54 -4.61 -14.32 10.04
CA THR A 54 -5.34 -13.94 8.82
C THR A 54 -6.55 -13.04 9.12
N VAL A 55 -7.29 -13.30 10.20
CA VAL A 55 -8.42 -12.45 10.61
C VAL A 55 -7.95 -11.04 11.01
N ARG A 56 -6.84 -10.92 11.76
CA ARG A 56 -6.28 -9.60 12.11
C ARG A 56 -5.80 -8.85 10.87
N GLU A 57 -5.16 -9.53 9.92
CA GLU A 57 -4.75 -8.93 8.65
C GLU A 57 -5.96 -8.45 7.84
N GLN A 58 -7.02 -9.27 7.73
CA GLN A 58 -8.26 -8.84 7.07
C GLN A 58 -8.91 -7.65 7.76
N GLN A 59 -8.97 -7.63 9.09
CA GLN A 59 -9.48 -6.49 9.85
C GLN A 59 -8.71 -5.21 9.53
N MET A 60 -7.38 -5.28 9.51
CA MET A 60 -6.53 -4.14 9.16
C MET A 60 -6.78 -3.65 7.73
N LEU A 61 -6.91 -4.56 6.76
CA LEU A 61 -7.22 -4.20 5.36
C LEU A 61 -8.59 -3.52 5.24
N ILE A 62 -9.61 -4.07 5.90
CA ILE A 62 -10.97 -3.52 5.92
C ILE A 62 -10.96 -2.13 6.56
N GLU A 63 -10.25 -1.93 7.68
CA GLU A 63 -10.14 -0.63 8.35
C GLU A 63 -9.46 0.41 7.45
N GLN A 64 -8.40 0.02 6.73
CA GLN A 64 -7.73 0.89 5.77
C GLN A 64 -8.66 1.29 4.62
N ASP A 65 -9.40 0.34 4.06
CA ASP A 65 -10.39 0.59 3.01
C ASP A 65 -11.51 1.51 3.49
N LEU A 66 -12.00 1.31 4.72
CA LEU A 66 -13.01 2.16 5.33
C LEU A 66 -12.50 3.60 5.51
N GLN A 67 -11.27 3.79 6.00
CA GLN A 67 -10.67 5.12 6.14
C GLN A 67 -10.51 5.81 4.77
N SER A 68 -10.08 5.06 3.75
CA SER A 68 -9.98 5.56 2.37
C SER A 68 -11.34 5.97 1.82
N ALA A 69 -12.36 5.14 2.02
CA ALA A 69 -13.74 5.43 1.60
C ALA A 69 -14.31 6.67 2.32
N LEU A 70 -14.08 6.79 3.64
CA LEU A 70 -14.54 7.94 4.43
C LEU A 70 -13.87 9.23 3.97
N SER A 71 -12.57 9.19 3.66
CA SER A 71 -11.83 10.34 3.12
C SER A 71 -12.38 10.80 1.77
N LYS A 72 -12.69 9.85 0.87
CA LYS A 72 -13.35 10.14 -0.41
C LYS A 72 -14.75 10.72 -0.20
N ALA A 73 -15.55 10.12 0.69
CA ALA A 73 -16.89 10.61 1.01
C ALA A 73 -16.85 12.06 1.56
N SER A 74 -15.92 12.36 2.47
CA SER A 74 -15.69 13.71 2.98
C SER A 74 -15.32 14.70 1.87
N THR A 75 -14.46 14.28 0.95
CA THR A 75 -14.11 15.07 -0.24
C THR A 75 -15.35 15.37 -1.10
N HIS A 76 -16.21 14.37 -1.33
CA HIS A 76 -17.45 14.53 -2.09
C HIS A 76 -18.48 15.43 -1.38
N VAL A 77 -18.55 15.41 -0.05
CA VAL A 77 -19.39 16.35 0.71
C VAL A 77 -18.90 17.80 0.49
N ALA A 78 -17.59 18.03 0.56
CA ALA A 78 -17.03 19.35 0.28
C ALA A 78 -17.25 19.79 -1.17
N ASP A 79 -17.17 18.86 -2.13
CA ASP A 79 -17.51 19.13 -3.54
C ASP A 79 -18.98 19.51 -3.69
N SER A 80 -19.89 18.78 -3.04
CA SER A 80 -21.32 19.08 -3.05
C SER A 80 -21.60 20.49 -2.52
N GLN A 81 -21.02 20.86 -1.38
CA GLN A 81 -21.19 22.20 -0.81
C GLN A 81 -20.69 23.32 -1.74
N ALA A 82 -19.60 23.06 -2.47
CA ALA A 82 -19.12 24.02 -3.46
C ALA A 82 -20.08 24.16 -4.65
N VAL A 83 -20.65 23.04 -5.13
CA VAL A 83 -21.68 23.05 -6.18
C VAL A 83 -22.94 23.77 -5.71
N ASP A 84 -23.39 23.55 -4.48
CA ASP A 84 -24.54 24.26 -3.89
C ASP A 84 -24.30 25.77 -3.84
N THR A 85 -23.07 26.19 -3.51
CA THR A 85 -22.67 27.60 -3.52
C THR A 85 -22.73 28.20 -4.92
N LEU A 86 -22.21 27.50 -5.93
CA LEU A 86 -22.28 27.91 -7.34
C LEU A 86 -23.73 28.07 -7.81
N LEU A 87 -24.58 27.11 -7.45
CA LEU A 87 -26.01 27.12 -7.77
C LEU A 87 -26.70 28.33 -7.12
N ALA A 88 -26.46 28.58 -5.84
CA ALA A 88 -27.05 29.70 -5.12
C ALA A 88 -26.68 31.06 -5.75
N ILE A 89 -25.41 31.26 -6.11
CA ILE A 89 -24.95 32.50 -6.76
C ILE A 89 -25.65 32.66 -8.13
N THR A 90 -25.72 31.59 -8.91
CA THR A 90 -26.35 31.61 -10.23
C THR A 90 -27.85 31.91 -10.14
N GLN A 91 -28.55 31.33 -9.15
CA GLN A 91 -29.96 31.62 -8.88
C GLN A 91 -30.18 33.09 -8.48
N GLN A 92 -29.30 33.68 -7.67
CA GLN A 92 -29.40 35.10 -7.31
C GLN A 92 -29.21 36.01 -8.53
N ILE A 93 -28.20 35.72 -9.36
CA ILE A 93 -27.99 36.44 -10.63
C ILE A 93 -29.23 36.33 -11.52
N ALA A 94 -29.73 35.11 -11.73
CA ALA A 94 -30.90 34.85 -12.57
C ALA A 94 -32.16 35.58 -12.06
N SER A 95 -32.36 35.64 -10.74
CA SER A 95 -33.48 36.35 -10.12
C SER A 95 -33.45 37.85 -10.45
N ILE A 96 -32.29 38.51 -10.35
CA ILE A 96 -32.16 39.94 -10.69
C ILE A 96 -32.37 40.15 -12.19
N VAL A 97 -31.77 39.31 -13.03
CA VAL A 97 -31.90 39.42 -14.50
C VAL A 97 -33.36 39.23 -14.93
N SER A 98 -34.11 38.34 -14.28
CA SER A 98 -35.51 38.07 -14.60
C SER A 98 -36.45 39.26 -14.34
N GLN A 99 -36.04 40.21 -13.50
CA GLN A 99 -36.80 41.44 -13.21
C GLN A 99 -36.65 42.50 -14.33
N GLY A 100 -35.78 42.27 -15.31
CA GLY A 100 -35.62 43.11 -16.49
C GLY A 100 -34.48 44.14 -16.38
N ASN A 101 -34.33 44.93 -17.45
CA ASN A 101 -33.15 45.76 -17.67
C ASN A 101 -32.95 46.87 -16.63
N GLU A 102 -34.02 47.40 -16.04
CA GLU A 102 -33.92 48.42 -14.98
C GLU A 102 -33.34 47.84 -13.70
N ALA A 103 -33.76 46.64 -13.30
CA ALA A 103 -33.23 45.93 -12.14
C ALA A 103 -31.75 45.54 -12.36
N VAL A 104 -31.38 45.12 -13.57
CA VAL A 104 -29.98 44.87 -13.91
C VAL A 104 -29.14 46.14 -13.79
N ARG A 105 -29.65 47.28 -14.26
CA ARG A 105 -28.93 48.57 -14.19
C ARG A 105 -28.79 49.06 -12.75
N SER A 106 -29.83 48.93 -11.92
CA SER A 106 -29.79 49.36 -10.52
C SER A 106 -28.90 48.45 -9.66
N ASN A 107 -28.77 47.17 -10.01
CA ASN A 107 -27.95 46.18 -9.30
C ASN A 107 -26.63 45.86 -10.02
N ALA A 108 -26.19 46.69 -10.98
CA ALA A 108 -25.06 46.38 -11.85
C ALA A 108 -23.75 46.07 -11.09
N GLN A 109 -23.48 46.83 -10.03
CA GLN A 109 -22.31 46.63 -9.18
C GLN A 109 -22.37 45.28 -8.45
N GLN A 110 -23.51 44.97 -7.82
CA GLN A 110 -23.73 43.69 -7.13
C GLN A 110 -23.66 42.51 -8.10
N LEU A 111 -24.24 42.63 -9.29
CA LEU A 111 -24.15 41.61 -10.34
C LEU A 111 -22.70 41.38 -10.78
N SER A 112 -21.92 42.44 -10.96
CA SER A 112 -20.49 42.33 -11.28
C SER A 112 -19.73 41.57 -10.20
N GLU A 113 -19.99 41.87 -8.92
CA GLU A 113 -19.36 41.19 -7.79
C GLU A 113 -19.77 39.71 -7.69
N MET A 114 -21.05 39.39 -7.90
CA MET A 114 -21.54 38.00 -7.94
C MET A 114 -20.95 37.21 -9.11
N ILE A 115 -20.83 37.83 -10.29
CA ILE A 115 -20.20 37.21 -11.47
C ILE A 115 -18.70 36.98 -11.24
N ALA A 116 -18.00 37.93 -10.62
CA ALA A 116 -16.60 37.77 -10.26
C ALA A 116 -16.42 36.64 -9.22
N LEU A 117 -17.28 36.58 -8.21
CA LEU A 117 -17.29 35.51 -7.22
C LEU A 117 -17.56 34.14 -7.88
N LEU A 118 -18.57 34.05 -8.75
CA LEU A 118 -18.87 32.85 -9.51
C LEU A 118 -17.68 32.39 -10.35
N SER A 119 -17.03 33.32 -11.05
CA SER A 119 -15.86 33.03 -11.88
C SER A 119 -14.69 32.48 -11.06
N ASN A 120 -14.43 33.07 -9.89
CA ASN A 120 -13.40 32.60 -8.98
C ASN A 120 -13.71 31.19 -8.45
N GLN A 121 -14.95 30.94 -8.03
CA GLN A 121 -15.37 29.61 -7.55
C GLN A 121 -15.25 28.55 -8.65
N LEU A 122 -15.67 28.86 -9.88
CA LEU A 122 -15.52 27.96 -11.03
C LEU A 122 -14.05 27.66 -11.33
N SER A 123 -13.18 28.68 -11.31
CA SER A 123 -11.73 28.50 -11.53
C SER A 123 -11.08 27.61 -10.47
N MET A 124 -11.46 27.77 -9.19
CA MET A 124 -11.00 26.88 -8.12
C MET A 124 -11.47 25.44 -8.32
N GLN A 125 -12.74 25.24 -8.69
CA GLN A 125 -13.29 23.91 -8.96
C GLN A 125 -12.61 23.24 -10.15
N GLN A 126 -12.36 23.99 -11.23
CA GLN A 126 -11.61 23.51 -12.38
C GLN A 126 -10.20 23.05 -11.98
N THR A 127 -9.46 23.88 -11.25
CA THR A 127 -8.12 23.54 -10.77
C THR A 127 -8.13 22.28 -9.88
N LYS A 128 -9.16 22.12 -9.05
CA LYS A 128 -9.34 20.92 -8.21
C LYS A 128 -9.58 19.68 -9.06
N ALA A 129 -10.48 19.76 -10.04
CA ALA A 129 -10.77 18.67 -10.96
C ALA A 129 -9.52 18.26 -11.77
N ASP A 130 -8.79 19.23 -12.31
CA ASP A 130 -7.54 18.98 -13.05
C ASP A 130 -6.51 18.24 -12.20
N ARG A 131 -6.36 18.61 -10.93
CA ARG A 131 -5.48 17.90 -9.99
C ARG A 131 -5.94 16.47 -9.72
N GLN A 132 -7.25 16.24 -9.54
CA GLN A 132 -7.79 14.90 -9.35
C GLN A 132 -7.54 14.01 -10.58
N VAL A 133 -7.75 14.55 -11.78
CA VAL A 133 -7.45 13.86 -13.05
C VAL A 133 -5.96 13.52 -13.12
N ALA A 134 -5.07 14.47 -12.85
CA ALA A 134 -3.62 14.23 -12.87
C ALA A 134 -3.19 13.13 -11.89
N GLN A 135 -3.72 13.15 -10.66
CA GLN A 135 -3.44 12.12 -9.65
C GLN A 135 -3.98 10.75 -10.05
N ALA A 136 -5.19 10.69 -10.61
CA ALA A 136 -5.77 9.44 -11.09
C ALA A 136 -4.96 8.84 -12.24
N LEU A 137 -4.54 9.66 -13.20
CA LEU A 137 -3.66 9.25 -14.29
C LEU A 137 -2.31 8.76 -13.78
N GLN A 138 -1.69 9.46 -12.83
CA GLN A 138 -0.42 9.03 -12.24
C GLN A 138 -0.55 7.65 -11.58
N LYS A 139 -1.62 7.41 -10.80
CA LYS A 139 -1.89 6.10 -10.20
C LYS A 139 -2.12 5.02 -11.25
N ALA A 140 -2.86 5.32 -12.31
CA ALA A 140 -3.09 4.39 -13.41
C ALA A 140 -1.77 4.01 -14.11
N VAL A 141 -0.88 4.97 -14.35
CA VAL A 141 0.45 4.73 -14.93
C VAL A 141 1.30 3.85 -14.02
N CYS A 142 1.35 4.13 -12.71
CA CYS A 142 2.06 3.27 -11.76
C CYS A 142 1.51 1.84 -11.76
N SER A 143 0.19 1.69 -11.66
CA SER A 143 -0.45 0.37 -11.69
C SER A 143 -0.20 -0.38 -13.00
N LEU A 144 -0.15 0.33 -14.13
CA LEU A 144 0.21 -0.26 -15.42
C LEU A 144 1.67 -0.72 -15.45
N ALA A 145 2.60 0.05 -14.87
CA ALA A 145 3.99 -0.36 -14.75
C ALA A 145 4.15 -1.60 -13.87
N ASP A 146 3.42 -1.67 -12.74
CA ASP A 146 3.40 -2.85 -11.88
C ASP A 146 2.83 -4.08 -12.61
N ALA A 147 1.76 -3.90 -13.39
CA ALA A 147 1.18 -4.96 -14.22
C ALA A 147 2.16 -5.44 -15.30
N GLN A 148 2.89 -4.54 -15.95
CA GLN A 148 3.93 -4.90 -16.92
C GLN A 148 5.07 -5.69 -16.27
N ASN A 149 5.52 -5.28 -15.08
CA ASN A 149 6.52 -6.03 -14.32
C ASN A 149 6.03 -7.43 -13.95
N ALA A 150 4.78 -7.57 -13.48
CA ALA A 150 4.18 -8.87 -13.20
C ALA A 150 4.07 -9.74 -14.46
N MET A 151 3.77 -9.14 -15.62
CA MET A 151 3.73 -9.83 -16.90
C MET A 151 5.11 -10.38 -17.30
N PHE A 152 6.18 -9.59 -17.18
CA PHE A 152 7.54 -10.07 -17.44
C PHE A 152 7.96 -11.19 -16.48
N GLN A 153 7.63 -11.06 -15.19
CA GLN A 153 7.86 -12.12 -14.22
C GLN A 153 7.10 -13.40 -14.58
N SER A 154 5.83 -13.28 -14.98
CA SER A 154 5.02 -14.42 -15.42
C SER A 154 5.62 -15.10 -16.66
N MET A 155 6.13 -14.33 -17.62
CA MET A 155 6.78 -14.87 -18.81
C MET A 155 8.08 -15.62 -18.46
N ALA A 156 8.93 -15.04 -17.61
CA ALA A 156 10.14 -15.68 -17.14
C ALA A 156 9.85 -16.99 -16.38
N ILE A 157 8.84 -16.99 -15.50
CA ILE A 157 8.40 -18.20 -14.80
C ILE A 157 7.93 -19.28 -15.80
N SER A 158 7.18 -18.89 -16.83
CA SER A 158 6.72 -19.82 -17.87
C SER A 158 7.91 -20.45 -18.62
N GLU A 159 8.94 -19.69 -18.95
CA GLU A 159 10.17 -20.22 -19.57
C GLU A 159 10.91 -21.17 -18.62
N MET A 160 11.03 -20.82 -17.35
CA MET A 160 11.61 -21.70 -16.33
C MET A 160 10.85 -23.03 -16.24
N CYS A 161 9.51 -23.00 -16.23
CA CYS A 161 8.69 -24.21 -16.26
C CYS A 161 8.94 -25.05 -17.52
N HIS A 162 9.16 -24.43 -18.68
CA HIS A 162 9.50 -25.14 -19.91
C HIS A 162 10.86 -25.84 -19.80
N TYR A 163 11.89 -25.17 -19.25
CA TYR A 163 13.21 -25.78 -19.03
C TYR A 163 13.14 -26.97 -18.06
N VAL A 164 12.38 -26.86 -16.97
CA VAL A 164 12.18 -27.96 -16.02
C VAL A 164 11.52 -29.17 -16.69
N LYS A 165 10.47 -28.94 -17.49
CA LYS A 165 9.81 -30.03 -18.26
C LYS A 165 10.76 -30.68 -19.27
N GLY A 166 11.57 -29.88 -19.96
CA GLY A 166 12.57 -30.40 -20.90
C GLY A 166 13.62 -31.28 -20.20
N ALA A 167 14.10 -30.87 -19.02
CA ALA A 167 15.02 -31.67 -18.22
C ALA A 167 14.39 -32.99 -17.75
N ASP A 168 13.12 -32.95 -17.31
CA ASP A 168 12.37 -34.15 -16.93
C ASP A 168 12.24 -35.14 -18.09
N GLN A 169 11.92 -34.65 -19.30
CA GLN A 169 11.83 -35.50 -20.49
C GLN A 169 13.17 -36.17 -20.83
N VAL A 170 14.28 -35.44 -20.76
CA VAL A 170 15.62 -36.01 -20.99
C VAL A 170 15.94 -37.11 -19.99
N ILE A 171 15.55 -36.95 -18.73
CA ILE A 171 15.72 -37.98 -17.70
C ILE A 171 14.88 -39.22 -18.05
N GLN A 172 13.61 -39.05 -18.45
CA GLN A 172 12.76 -40.16 -18.88
C GLN A 172 13.33 -40.90 -20.09
N ASP A 173 13.85 -40.18 -21.08
CA ASP A 173 14.46 -40.77 -22.28
C ASP A 173 15.72 -41.58 -21.95
N ILE A 174 16.52 -41.15 -20.97
CA ILE A 174 17.69 -41.90 -20.48
C ILE A 174 17.27 -43.13 -19.66
N MET A 175 16.22 -43.00 -18.84
CA MET A 175 15.67 -44.09 -18.03
C MET A 175 14.93 -45.16 -18.84
N ALA A 176 14.65 -44.90 -20.11
CA ALA A 176 14.08 -45.86 -21.05
C ALA A 176 15.15 -46.51 -21.97
N PRO A 177 16.11 -47.32 -21.48
CA PRO A 177 16.94 -48.10 -22.38
C PRO A 177 16.17 -49.34 -22.88
N GLY A 178 15.96 -49.42 -24.20
CA GLY A 178 15.82 -50.70 -24.92
C GLY A 178 14.40 -51.20 -25.23
N GLN A 179 13.67 -50.53 -26.11
CA GLN A 179 12.67 -51.18 -26.97
C GLN A 179 12.94 -50.85 -28.44
N VAL A 180 14.05 -51.34 -28.98
CA VAL A 180 14.23 -51.48 -30.42
C VAL A 180 15.01 -52.76 -30.69
N GLN A 181 14.26 -53.75 -31.17
CA GLN A 181 14.59 -54.97 -31.92
C GLN A 181 15.77 -55.84 -31.48
#